data_AF-A0A024GVH2-F1
#
_entry.id   AF-A0A024GVH2-F1
#
_cell.length_a   1.000
_cell.length_b   1.000
_cell.length_c   1.000
_cell.angle_alpha   90.00
_cell.angle_beta   90.00
_cell.angle_gamma   90.00
#
_symmetry.space_group_name_H-M   'P 1'
#
loop_
_entity.id
_entity.type
_entity.pdbx_description
1 polymer ?
#
loop_
_entity_poly.entity_id
_entity_poly.type
_entity_poly.pdbx_seq_one_letter_code
_entity_poly.pdbx_strand_id
1 'polypeptide(L)'
;MRLLTQRLALQYRPPMLVIEYAVLSECGSKKLYQHDISLEVPLRCIYDMSESLNAGAGIASLADKLRVEHAHVCGHGQISTQQLVRMLKMLYNAFAEEIDSEKNRSRQLTPELPCADYNTVSEAQLVFVKKRMDTAFQRHEVRPGDDNYVYDKRIVYDSVQTPSDWDDEI
;
A
#
# COMPACT_ATOMS: atom_id res chain seq x y z
N MET A 1 -12.27 37.23 5.21
CA MET A 1 -11.55 36.13 5.89
C MET A 1 -10.18 35.91 5.25
N ARG A 2 -9.10 35.92 6.05
CA ARG A 2 -7.73 35.67 5.55
C ARG A 2 -7.24 34.33 6.06
N LEU A 3 -6.78 33.48 5.15
CA LEU A 3 -6.18 32.19 5.44
C LEU A 3 -4.66 32.32 5.47
N LEU A 4 -4.05 31.82 6.53
CA LEU A 4 -2.59 31.73 6.67
C LEU A 4 -2.20 30.28 6.95
N THR A 5 -1.62 29.63 5.95
CA THR A 5 -0.94 28.34 6.11
C THR A 5 0.22 28.55 7.08
N GLN A 6 0.26 27.75 8.14
CA GLN A 6 1.29 27.86 9.18
C GLN A 6 2.33 26.76 9.03
N ARG A 7 1.89 25.49 8.98
CA ARG A 7 2.77 24.33 9.01
C ARG A 7 2.28 23.27 8.04
N LEU A 8 3.25 22.57 7.46
CA LEU A 8 3.05 21.44 6.57
C LEU A 8 3.80 20.25 7.16
N ALA A 9 3.13 19.12 7.36
CA ALA A 9 3.71 17.93 7.95
C ALA A 9 3.38 16.68 7.12
N LEU A 10 4.24 15.68 7.22
CA LEU A 10 4.06 14.37 6.60
C LEU A 10 3.85 13.33 7.69
N GLN A 11 2.84 12.50 7.51
CA GLN A 11 2.67 11.28 8.25
C GLN A 11 2.98 10.10 7.32
N TYR A 12 3.82 9.17 7.77
CA TYR A 12 4.24 8.04 6.94
C TYR A 12 3.31 6.84 7.06
N ARG A 13 2.63 6.66 8.21
CA ARG A 13 1.70 5.55 8.47
C ARG A 13 0.42 6.02 9.16
N PRO A 14 -0.74 5.98 8.47
CA PRO A 14 -0.88 5.89 7.02
C PRO A 14 -0.23 7.09 6.30
N PRO A 15 0.13 6.98 5.02
CA PRO A 15 0.73 8.08 4.25
C PRO A 15 -0.25 9.25 4.11
N MET A 16 0.02 10.37 4.79
CA MET A 16 -0.82 11.57 4.77
C MET A 16 -0.02 12.87 4.70
N LEU A 17 -0.63 13.88 4.08
CA LEU A 17 -0.18 15.27 4.14
C LEU A 17 -1.08 16.05 5.10
N VAL A 18 -0.47 16.65 6.12
CA VAL A 18 -1.17 17.43 7.15
C VAL A 18 -0.87 18.91 6.94
N ILE A 19 -1.93 19.71 6.79
CA ILE A 19 -1.84 21.16 6.60
C ILE A 19 -2.46 21.86 7.80
N GLU A 20 -1.65 22.57 8.58
CA GLU A 20 -2.13 23.46 9.64
C GLU A 20 -2.29 24.88 9.10
N TYR A 21 -3.48 25.45 9.25
CA TYR A 21 -3.81 26.78 8.76
C TYR A 21 -4.62 27.57 9.78
N ALA A 22 -4.43 28.89 9.76
CA ALA A 22 -5.14 29.82 10.62
C ALA A 22 -6.16 30.63 9.81
N VAL A 23 -7.39 30.68 10.31
CA VAL A 23 -8.43 31.57 9.81
C VAL A 23 -8.43 32.82 10.68
N LEU A 24 -8.12 33.97 10.08
CA LEU A 24 -8.28 35.27 10.72
C LEU A 24 -9.67 35.83 10.43
N SER A 25 -10.42 36.03 11.51
CA SER A 25 -11.65 36.82 11.49
C SER A 25 -11.33 38.31 11.47
N GLU A 26 -12.24 39.10 10.92
CA GLU A 26 -12.13 40.56 10.86
C GLU A 26 -12.13 41.21 12.25
N CYS A 27 -12.64 40.51 13.28
CA CYS A 27 -12.61 40.97 14.67
C CYS A 27 -11.30 40.62 15.43
N GLY A 28 -10.28 40.10 14.75
CA GLY A 28 -8.97 39.76 15.35
C GLY A 28 -8.88 38.38 16.00
N SER A 29 -9.97 37.60 16.06
CA SER A 29 -9.91 36.22 16.55
C SER A 29 -9.19 35.30 15.55
N LYS A 30 -8.14 34.61 15.99
CA LYS A 30 -7.41 33.60 15.21
C LYS A 30 -7.89 32.21 15.63
N LYS A 31 -8.46 31.45 14.70
CA LYS A 31 -8.76 30.01 14.90
C LYS A 31 -7.80 29.17 14.08
N LEU A 32 -7.24 28.14 14.69
CA LEU A 32 -6.30 27.21 14.06
C LEU A 32 -7.05 25.93 13.68
N TYR A 33 -6.79 25.46 12.47
CA TYR A 33 -7.41 24.28 11.88
C TYR A 33 -6.32 23.38 11.31
N GLN A 34 -6.63 22.10 11.25
CA GLN A 34 -5.81 21.08 10.63
C GLN A 34 -6.63 20.40 9.53
N HIS A 35 -5.99 20.17 8.39
CA HIS A 35 -6.57 19.48 7.26
C HIS A 35 -5.67 18.31 6.86
N ASP A 36 -6.22 17.10 6.92
CA ASP A 36 -5.50 15.86 6.65
C ASP A 36 -5.89 15.33 5.27
N ILE A 37 -4.89 15.02 4.45
CA ILE A 37 -5.08 14.50 3.10
C ILE A 37 -4.45 13.12 3.03
N SER A 38 -5.28 12.10 2.81
CA SER A 38 -4.79 10.74 2.57
C SER A 38 -4.13 10.64 1.20
N LEU A 39 -2.91 10.10 1.17
CA LEU A 39 -2.13 9.91 -0.04
C LEU A 39 -1.98 8.43 -0.41
N GLU A 40 -2.59 7.52 0.34
CA GLU A 40 -2.46 6.08 0.15
C GLU A 40 -2.84 5.64 -1.26
N VAL A 41 -4.03 6.02 -1.75
CA VAL A 41 -4.49 5.66 -3.09
C VAL A 41 -3.64 6.33 -4.19
N PRO A 42 -3.41 7.66 -4.18
CA PRO A 42 -2.57 8.29 -5.18
C PRO A 42 -1.16 7.72 -5.28
N LEU A 43 -0.52 7.43 -4.15
CA LEU A 43 0.84 6.89 -4.12
C LEU A 43 0.90 5.46 -4.59
N ARG A 44 -0.10 4.65 -4.23
CA ARG A 44 -0.22 3.27 -4.73
C ARG A 44 -0.42 3.24 -6.25
N CYS A 45 -1.28 4.11 -6.79
CA CYS A 45 -1.43 4.24 -8.24
C CYS A 45 -0.13 4.66 -8.93
N ILE A 46 0.64 5.58 -8.34
CA ILE A 46 1.95 5.97 -8.90
C ILE A 46 2.90 4.78 -8.84
N TYR A 47 2.96 4.08 -7.71
CA TYR A 47 3.84 2.93 -7.51
C TYR A 47 3.54 1.80 -8.49
N ASP A 48 2.27 1.41 -8.66
CA ASP A 48 1.84 0.34 -9.58
C ASP A 48 2.15 0.69 -11.05
N MET A 49 2.13 1.97 -11.40
CA MET A 49 2.47 2.47 -12.74
C MET A 49 3.97 2.73 -12.95
N SER A 50 4.79 2.63 -11.89
CA SER A 50 6.17 3.16 -11.89
C SER A 50 7.27 2.19 -12.34
N GLU A 51 6.95 1.04 -12.95
CA GLU A 51 7.97 0.07 -13.38
C GLU A 51 9.05 0.63 -14.33
N SER A 52 8.87 1.82 -14.89
CA SER A 52 9.85 2.45 -15.79
C SER A 52 9.85 3.99 -15.66
N LEU A 53 10.86 4.53 -14.97
CA LEU A 53 11.36 5.92 -15.05
C LEU A 53 10.44 7.13 -14.72
N ASN A 54 9.12 6.98 -14.56
CA ASN A 54 8.18 8.11 -14.56
C ASN A 54 7.56 8.51 -13.21
N ALA A 55 7.97 7.90 -12.10
CA ALA A 55 7.43 8.23 -10.76
C ALA A 55 7.55 9.73 -10.44
N GLY A 56 8.66 10.36 -10.84
CA GLY A 56 8.87 11.79 -10.66
C GLY A 56 7.82 12.68 -11.35
N ALA A 57 7.35 12.29 -12.55
CA ALA A 57 6.32 13.01 -13.28
C ALA A 57 4.94 12.81 -12.64
N GLY A 58 4.65 11.59 -12.18
CA GLY A 58 3.42 11.29 -11.42
C GLY A 58 3.31 12.12 -10.14
N ILE A 59 4.42 12.23 -9.38
CA ILE A 59 4.47 13.03 -8.15
C ILE A 59 4.31 14.53 -8.44
N ALA A 60 4.91 15.04 -9.52
CA ALA A 60 4.73 16.43 -9.93
C ALA A 60 3.26 16.73 -10.29
N SER A 61 2.64 15.86 -11.07
CA SER A 61 1.21 15.96 -11.39
C SER A 61 0.32 15.89 -10.15
N LEU A 62 0.65 15.02 -9.19
CA LEU A 62 -0.06 14.93 -7.91
C LEU A 62 0.06 16.22 -7.10
N ALA A 63 1.25 16.83 -7.03
CA ALA A 63 1.45 18.10 -6.34
C ALA A 63 0.60 19.23 -6.93
N ASP A 64 0.49 19.29 -8.26
CA ASP A 64 -0.37 20.27 -8.93
C ASP A 64 -1.85 20.02 -8.67
N LYS A 65 -2.30 18.75 -8.72
CA LYS A 65 -3.68 18.37 -8.37
C LYS A 65 -4.03 18.77 -6.94
N LEU A 66 -3.18 18.42 -5.97
CA LEU A 66 -3.38 18.76 -4.56
C LEU A 66 -3.46 20.28 -4.33
N ARG A 67 -2.66 21.05 -5.06
CA ARG A 67 -2.69 22.51 -4.98
C ARG A 67 -4.00 23.10 -5.50
N VAL A 68 -4.56 22.53 -6.57
CA VAL A 68 -5.85 22.97 -7.15
C VAL A 68 -7.02 22.54 -6.27
N GLU A 69 -7.06 21.28 -5.85
CA GLU A 69 -8.14 20.69 -5.04
C GLU A 69 -8.23 21.33 -3.65
N HIS A 70 -7.08 21.52 -2.99
CA HIS A 70 -7.00 22.09 -1.65
C HIS A 70 -6.61 23.58 -1.65
N ALA A 71 -6.96 24.32 -2.72
CA ALA A 71 -6.66 25.76 -2.81
C ALA A 71 -7.23 26.57 -1.63
N HIS A 72 -8.35 26.11 -1.05
CA HIS A 72 -9.00 26.68 0.12
C HIS A 72 -8.24 26.49 1.44
N VAL A 73 -7.23 25.61 1.48
CA VAL A 73 -6.39 25.36 2.67
C VAL A 73 -4.96 25.83 2.43
N CYS A 74 -4.43 25.60 1.22
CA CYS A 74 -3.07 25.94 0.82
C CYS A 74 -2.82 27.45 0.65
N GLY A 75 -3.84 28.28 0.87
CA GLY A 75 -3.78 29.74 0.84
C GLY A 75 -3.14 30.27 -0.44
N HIS A 76 -3.85 30.21 -1.57
CA HIS A 76 -3.48 30.75 -2.89
C HIS A 76 -2.01 31.22 -3.03
N GLY A 77 -1.07 30.28 -3.14
CA GLY A 77 0.35 30.57 -3.40
C GLY A 77 1.27 30.69 -2.18
N GLN A 78 0.80 30.42 -0.96
CA GLN A 78 1.65 30.38 0.25
C GLN A 78 2.59 29.17 0.27
N ILE A 79 2.17 28.05 -0.34
CA ILE A 79 2.96 26.83 -0.43
C ILE A 79 3.60 26.76 -1.82
N SER A 80 4.93 26.61 -1.87
CA SER A 80 5.61 26.42 -3.15
C SER A 80 5.38 25.00 -3.69
N THR A 81 5.13 24.89 -5.00
CA THR A 81 4.97 23.57 -5.66
C THR A 81 6.23 22.71 -5.49
N GLN A 82 7.41 23.31 -5.47
CA GLN A 82 8.67 22.60 -5.28
C GLN A 82 8.78 21.95 -3.89
N GLN A 83 8.32 22.64 -2.83
CA GLN A 83 8.28 22.08 -1.48
C GLN A 83 7.33 20.88 -1.42
N LEU A 84 6.13 21.00 -2.00
CA LEU A 84 5.17 19.89 -2.07
C LEU A 84 5.76 18.69 -2.82
N VAL A 85 6.37 18.91 -3.98
CA VAL A 85 7.01 17.84 -4.75
C VAL A 85 8.10 17.16 -3.93
N ARG A 86 8.95 17.92 -3.23
CA ARG A 86 10.00 17.35 -2.38
C ARG A 86 9.41 16.51 -1.25
N MET A 87 8.35 16.99 -0.61
CA MET A 87 7.68 16.30 0.48
C MET A 87 6.99 15.01 0.02
N LEU A 88 6.27 15.07 -1.09
CA LEU A 88 5.65 13.89 -1.70
C LEU A 88 6.69 12.87 -2.16
N LYS A 89 7.86 13.30 -2.65
CA LYS A 89 8.98 12.39 -2.96
C LYS A 89 9.51 11.67 -1.73
N MET A 90 9.72 12.38 -0.62
CA MET A 90 10.17 11.75 0.64
C MET A 90 9.17 10.69 1.11
N LEU A 91 7.89 11.03 1.06
CA LEU A 91 6.82 10.13 1.49
C LEU A 91 6.66 8.94 0.51
N TYR A 92 6.76 9.17 -0.80
CA TYR A 92 6.75 8.11 -1.82
C TYR A 92 7.90 7.12 -1.64
N ASN A 93 9.12 7.60 -1.39
CA ASN A 93 10.27 6.71 -1.20
C ASN A 93 10.09 5.79 0.00
N ALA A 94 9.64 6.34 1.14
CA ALA A 94 9.37 5.55 2.34
C ALA A 94 8.23 4.53 2.11
N PHE A 95 7.20 4.92 1.35
CA PHE A 95 6.10 4.04 0.97
C PHE A 95 6.54 2.91 0.04
N ALA A 96 7.36 3.21 -0.97
CA ALA A 96 7.88 2.21 -1.90
C ALA A 96 8.78 1.19 -1.18
N GLU A 97 9.66 1.65 -0.29
CA GLU A 97 10.51 0.76 0.52
C GLU A 97 9.69 -0.18 1.40
N GLU A 98 8.57 0.29 1.97
CA GLU A 98 7.67 -0.53 2.76
C GLU A 98 6.97 -1.61 1.92
N ILE A 99 6.45 -1.26 0.74
CA ILE A 99 5.82 -2.24 -0.16
C ILE A 99 6.84 -3.27 -0.65
N ASP A 100 8.03 -2.83 -1.05
CA ASP A 100 9.08 -3.74 -1.53
C ASP A 100 9.54 -4.67 -0.41
N SER A 101 9.66 -4.16 0.82
CA SER A 101 9.98 -4.97 2.00
C SER A 101 8.90 -6.02 2.27
N GLU A 102 7.62 -5.65 2.18
CA GLU A 102 6.50 -6.57 2.41
C GLU A 102 6.37 -7.62 1.29
N LYS A 103 6.57 -7.21 0.03
CA LYS A 103 6.67 -8.14 -1.12
C LYS A 103 7.83 -9.11 -0.95
N ASN A 104 8.99 -8.63 -0.51
CA ASN A 104 10.16 -9.49 -0.30
C ASN A 104 9.95 -10.46 0.87
N ARG A 105 9.33 -10.02 1.98
CA ARG A 105 8.91 -10.92 3.07
C ARG A 105 7.93 -11.98 2.59
N SER A 106 6.92 -11.58 1.81
CA SER A 106 5.93 -12.50 1.24
C SER A 106 6.58 -13.51 0.29
N ARG A 107 7.50 -13.08 -0.58
CA ARG A 107 8.28 -13.96 -1.47
C ARG A 107 9.19 -14.91 -0.70
N GLN A 108 9.73 -14.50 0.44
CA GLN A 108 10.52 -15.38 1.32
C GLN A 108 9.64 -16.41 2.05
N LEU A 109 8.37 -16.06 2.30
CA LEU A 109 7.38 -16.92 2.97
C LEU A 109 6.65 -17.87 2.01
N THR A 110 6.65 -17.60 0.70
CA THR A 110 6.17 -18.55 -0.31
C THR A 110 7.35 -19.23 -0.98
N PRO A 111 7.64 -20.49 -0.67
CA PRO A 111 8.55 -21.25 -1.50
C PRO A 111 7.89 -21.35 -2.87
N GLU A 112 8.56 -20.90 -3.93
CA GLU A 112 8.07 -21.09 -5.29
C GLU A 112 7.88 -22.58 -5.55
N LEU A 113 6.63 -23.02 -5.35
CA LEU A 113 6.18 -24.34 -5.72
C LEU A 113 6.33 -24.42 -7.24
N PRO A 114 7.00 -25.46 -7.76
CA PRO A 114 7.16 -25.60 -9.21
C PRO A 114 5.78 -25.60 -9.87
N CYS A 115 5.48 -24.58 -10.68
CA CYS A 115 4.29 -24.58 -11.51
C CYS A 115 4.63 -25.36 -12.80
N ALA A 116 4.65 -26.68 -12.69
CA ALA A 116 4.85 -27.58 -13.83
C ALA A 116 3.54 -28.34 -14.09
N ASP A 117 3.27 -28.66 -15.35
CA ASP A 117 2.19 -29.58 -15.70
C ASP A 117 2.57 -31.00 -15.27
N TYR A 118 2.02 -31.44 -14.14
CA TYR A 118 2.32 -32.72 -13.50
C TYR A 118 1.95 -33.95 -14.36
N ASN A 119 1.18 -33.76 -15.43
CA ASN A 119 0.79 -34.82 -16.34
C ASN A 119 1.84 -35.11 -17.42
N THR A 120 2.83 -34.23 -17.61
CA THR A 120 3.82 -34.32 -18.70
C THR A 120 5.26 -34.57 -18.23
N VAL A 121 5.50 -34.51 -16.92
CA VAL A 121 6.83 -34.66 -16.32
C VAL A 121 7.23 -36.13 -16.14
N SER A 122 8.53 -36.40 -16.18
CA SER A 122 9.07 -37.74 -15.90
C SER A 122 9.07 -38.07 -14.40
N GLU A 123 9.11 -39.36 -14.04
CA GLU A 123 9.14 -39.80 -12.64
C GLU A 123 10.29 -39.18 -11.82
N ALA A 124 11.47 -39.03 -12.43
CA ALA A 124 12.63 -38.40 -11.78
C ALA A 124 12.37 -36.92 -11.45
N GLN A 125 11.64 -36.22 -12.32
CA GLN A 125 11.23 -34.82 -12.10
C GLN A 125 10.14 -34.72 -11.02
N LEU A 126 9.20 -35.67 -10.98
CA LEU A 126 8.20 -35.74 -9.91
C LEU A 126 8.84 -35.90 -8.53
N VAL A 127 9.85 -36.79 -8.40
CA VAL A 127 10.59 -36.96 -7.14
C VAL A 127 11.29 -35.66 -6.73
N PHE A 128 11.88 -34.95 -7.68
CA PHE A 128 12.54 -33.67 -7.42
C PHE A 128 11.56 -32.58 -6.99
N VAL A 129 10.42 -32.45 -7.67
CA VAL A 129 9.38 -31.48 -7.31
C VAL A 129 8.80 -31.81 -5.95
N LYS A 130 8.46 -33.08 -5.69
CA LYS A 130 7.99 -33.54 -4.38
C LYS A 130 8.99 -33.19 -3.27
N LYS A 131 10.28 -33.46 -3.48
CA LYS A 131 11.32 -33.11 -2.50
C LYS A 131 11.37 -31.60 -2.24
N ARG A 132 11.20 -30.77 -3.27
CA ARG A 132 11.09 -29.31 -3.09
C ARG A 132 9.83 -28.93 -2.30
N MET A 133 8.69 -29.54 -2.57
CA MET A 133 7.46 -29.34 -1.80
C MET A 133 7.62 -29.73 -0.33
N ASP A 134 8.31 -30.84 -0.05
CA ASP A 134 8.56 -31.28 1.33
C ASP A 134 9.45 -30.28 2.07
N THR A 135 10.51 -29.75 1.43
CA THR A 135 11.37 -28.72 2.04
C THR A 135 10.63 -27.40 2.29
N ALA A 136 9.73 -27.03 1.38
CA ALA A 136 8.84 -25.89 1.52
C ALA A 136 7.90 -26.06 2.71
N PHE A 137 7.24 -27.21 2.80
CA PHE A 137 6.33 -27.55 3.89
C PHE A 137 7.03 -27.51 5.25
N GLN A 138 8.21 -28.13 5.38
CA GLN A 138 8.97 -28.16 6.64
C GLN A 138 9.39 -26.77 7.13
N ARG A 139 9.65 -25.83 6.23
CA ARG A 139 9.99 -24.44 6.60
C ARG A 139 8.81 -23.66 7.17
N HIS A 140 7.59 -24.01 6.77
CA HIS A 140 6.36 -23.33 7.19
C HIS A 140 5.51 -24.18 8.14
N GLU A 141 6.05 -25.30 8.61
CA GLU A 141 5.43 -26.12 9.63
C GLU A 141 5.38 -25.33 10.94
N VAL A 142 4.18 -24.91 11.34
CA VAL A 142 3.95 -24.23 12.62
C VAL A 142 3.72 -25.30 13.68
N ARG A 143 4.57 -25.35 14.70
CA ARG A 143 4.50 -26.37 15.76
C ARG A 143 3.84 -25.83 17.03
N PRO A 144 3.30 -26.71 17.88
CA PRO A 144 2.84 -26.32 19.21
C PRO A 144 4.00 -25.68 20.00
N GLY A 145 3.94 -24.36 20.17
CA GLY A 145 5.00 -23.57 20.81
C GLY A 145 5.49 -22.35 20.02
N ASP A 146 5.21 -22.27 18.72
CA ASP A 146 5.52 -21.07 17.91
C ASP A 146 4.47 -19.97 18.14
N ASP A 147 4.88 -18.70 18.05
CA ASP A 147 4.04 -17.52 18.37
C ASP A 147 2.72 -17.46 17.57
N ASN A 148 2.70 -18.03 16.36
CA ASN A 148 1.53 -18.05 15.47
C ASN A 148 0.74 -19.37 15.51
N TYR A 149 1.08 -20.30 16.42
CA TYR A 149 0.38 -21.57 16.54
C TYR A 149 -0.97 -21.38 17.25
N VAL A 150 -2.07 -21.58 16.52
CA VAL A 150 -3.43 -21.48 17.05
C VAL A 150 -4.11 -22.84 16.97
N TYR A 151 -4.52 -23.37 18.13
CA TYR A 151 -5.42 -24.51 18.18
C TYR A 151 -6.78 -24.12 17.58
N ASP A 152 -7.36 -25.00 16.76
CA ASP A 152 -8.66 -24.79 16.10
C ASP A 152 -8.75 -23.51 15.26
N LYS A 153 -7.86 -23.37 14.26
CA LYS A 153 -7.96 -22.30 13.26
C LYS A 153 -9.26 -22.42 12.45
N ARG A 154 -10.28 -21.65 12.85
CA ARG A 154 -11.56 -21.55 12.12
C ARG A 154 -11.43 -20.53 11.00
N ILE A 155 -11.76 -20.95 9.77
CA ILE A 155 -11.80 -20.07 8.60
C ILE A 155 -13.27 -19.94 8.21
N VAL A 156 -13.75 -18.69 8.15
CA VAL A 156 -15.07 -18.39 7.60
C VAL A 156 -14.90 -18.33 6.08
N TYR A 157 -15.51 -19.27 5.38
CA TYR A 157 -15.54 -19.25 3.92
C TYR A 157 -16.60 -18.23 3.46
N ASP A 158 -16.27 -17.45 2.44
CA ASP A 158 -17.25 -16.60 1.77
C ASP A 158 -18.30 -17.45 1.04
N SER A 159 -19.49 -16.89 0.83
CA SER A 159 -20.56 -17.57 0.10
C SER A 159 -20.11 -17.91 -1.33
N VAL A 160 -20.23 -19.19 -1.69
CA VAL A 160 -19.83 -19.74 -3.00
C VAL A 160 -20.51 -18.95 -4.13
N GLN A 161 -19.72 -18.33 -5.01
CA GLN A 161 -20.24 -17.55 -6.15
C GLN A 161 -20.55 -18.40 -7.39
N THR A 162 -20.06 -19.63 -7.45
CA THR A 162 -20.30 -20.56 -8.55
C THR A 162 -21.29 -21.64 -8.13
N PRO A 163 -22.38 -21.87 -8.90
CA PRO A 163 -23.24 -23.03 -8.66
C PRO A 163 -22.40 -24.29 -8.76
N SER A 164 -22.58 -25.18 -7.77
CA SER A 164 -21.89 -26.46 -7.70
C SER A 164 -22.43 -27.36 -8.80
N ASP A 165 -21.68 -27.53 -9.88
CA ASP A 165 -21.99 -28.39 -11.04
C ASP A 165 -21.86 -29.89 -10.71
N TRP A 166 -21.90 -30.23 -9.42
CA TRP A 166 -21.68 -31.58 -8.88
C TRP A 166 -22.97 -32.30 -8.52
N ASP A 167 -24.12 -31.61 -8.55
CA ASP A 167 -25.43 -32.23 -8.42
C ASP A 167 -26.11 -32.22 -9.79
N ASP A 168 -26.06 -33.36 -10.49
CA ASP A 168 -26.99 -33.62 -11.60
C ASP A 168 -28.41 -33.59 -11.01
N GLU A 169 -29.24 -32.65 -11.47
CA GLU A 169 -30.62 -32.46 -11.01
C GLU A 169 -31.43 -33.75 -11.13
N ILE A 170 -31.95 -34.24 -10.00
CA ILE A 170 -32.89 -35.38 -9.90
C ILE A 170 -34.27 -34.99 -10.44
#